data_AF-A0A930RYF2-F1
#
_entry.id   AF-A0A930RYF2-F1
#
_cell.length_a   1.000
_cell.length_b   1.000
_cell.length_c   1.000
_cell.angle_alpha   90.00
_cell.angle_beta   90.00
_cell.angle_gamma   90.00
#
_symmetry.space_group_name_H-M   'P 1'
#
loop_
_entity.id
_entity.type
_entity.pdbx_description
1 polymer ?
#
loop_
_entity_poly.entity_id
_entity_poly.type
_entity_poly.pdbx_seq_one_letter_code
_entity_poly.pdbx_strand_id
1 'polypeptide(L)'
;GHDWSHIERVVNTTKTIAKAEGADLFICEAAALLHDVIDDKIVKDPIVALKELKEFLTSIEVTPEQIEAIVSIITRMSFKNHQEKQELSLEGKVVQDADRLDAIGAIGIARVMCYSGSTGRPIHKPEMKPRENLTPEEYRNGESTAIMHFYEKLLKLKDLMNTKYGNELAKGRHEFLETYLEQFYAEWDGKR
;
A
#
# COMPACT_ATOMS: atom_id res chain seq x y z
N GLY A 1 -8.97 1.69 -7.49
CA GLY A 1 -7.57 1.88 -7.04
C GLY A 1 -7.54 2.07 -5.55
N HIS A 2 -8.17 3.16 -5.11
CA HIS A 2 -8.52 3.50 -3.71
C HIS A 2 -10.05 3.44 -3.55
N ASP A 3 -10.67 2.37 -4.04
CA ASP A 3 -12.11 2.16 -3.91
C ASP A 3 -12.44 1.54 -2.54
N TRP A 4 -13.72 1.51 -2.18
CA TRP A 4 -14.19 0.87 -0.95
C TRP A 4 -13.64 -0.56 -0.79
N SER A 5 -13.54 -1.32 -1.88
CA SER A 5 -12.99 -2.68 -1.86
C SER A 5 -11.52 -2.72 -1.47
N HIS A 6 -10.71 -1.71 -1.82
CA HIS A 6 -9.34 -1.58 -1.30
C HIS A 6 -9.34 -1.38 0.22
N ILE A 7 -10.13 -0.43 0.72
CA ILE A 7 -10.24 -0.15 2.16
C ILE A 7 -10.66 -1.42 2.92
N GLU A 8 -11.69 -2.12 2.44
CA GLU A 8 -12.18 -3.35 3.07
C GLU A 8 -11.10 -4.44 3.16
N ARG A 9 -10.32 -4.66 2.08
CA ARG A 9 -9.24 -5.66 2.08
C ARG A 9 -8.09 -5.26 3.00
N VAL A 10 -7.74 -3.98 3.05
CA VAL A 10 -6.72 -3.46 3.97
C VAL A 10 -7.18 -3.67 5.41
N VAL A 11 -8.41 -3.29 5.76
CA VAL A 11 -8.97 -3.50 7.10
C VAL A 11 -8.98 -4.97 7.49
N ASN A 12 -9.44 -5.87 6.61
CA ASN A 12 -9.45 -7.30 6.88
C ASN A 12 -8.03 -7.86 7.11
N THR A 13 -7.05 -7.39 6.34
CA THR A 13 -5.64 -7.77 6.52
C THR A 13 -5.08 -7.21 7.82
N THR A 14 -5.34 -5.93 8.13
CA THR A 14 -4.98 -5.25 9.38
C THR A 14 -5.48 -6.03 10.59
N LYS A 15 -6.75 -6.44 10.61
CA LYS A 15 -7.34 -7.25 11.70
C LYS A 15 -6.57 -8.54 11.94
N THR A 16 -6.14 -9.18 10.86
CA THR A 16 -5.42 -10.45 10.92
C THR A 16 -4.03 -10.25 11.50
N ILE A 17 -3.29 -9.25 11.01
CA ILE A 17 -1.94 -8.93 11.49
C ILE A 17 -1.98 -8.42 12.94
N ALA A 18 -2.89 -7.50 13.28
CA ALA A 18 -3.03 -6.96 14.63
C ALA A 18 -3.21 -8.06 15.69
N LYS A 19 -4.05 -9.06 15.40
CA LYS A 19 -4.27 -10.22 16.28
C LYS A 19 -3.02 -11.08 16.45
N ALA A 20 -2.26 -11.29 15.37
CA ALA A 20 -1.04 -12.10 15.40
C ALA A 20 0.12 -11.39 16.14
N GLU A 21 0.21 -10.08 15.99
CA GLU A 21 1.27 -9.24 16.58
C GLU A 21 0.91 -8.71 17.98
N GLY A 22 -0.34 -8.86 18.42
CA GLY A 22 -0.80 -8.34 19.71
C GLY A 22 -0.94 -6.80 19.76
N ALA A 23 -1.21 -6.17 18.61
CA ALA A 23 -1.44 -4.73 18.51
C ALA A 23 -2.86 -4.35 18.97
N ASP A 24 -3.07 -3.07 19.33
CA ASP A 24 -4.41 -2.58 19.64
C ASP A 24 -5.32 -2.65 18.41
N LEU A 25 -6.29 -3.57 18.46
CA LEU A 25 -7.17 -3.86 17.33
C LEU A 25 -8.04 -2.65 16.96
N PHE A 26 -8.50 -1.86 17.92
CA PHE A 26 -9.35 -0.71 17.66
C PHE A 26 -8.57 0.39 16.93
N ILE A 27 -7.38 0.74 17.43
CA ILE A 27 -6.52 1.74 16.80
C ILE A 27 -6.12 1.30 15.39
N CYS A 28 -5.73 0.04 15.22
CA CYS A 28 -5.40 -0.53 13.91
C CYS A 28 -6.58 -0.47 12.93
N GLU A 29 -7.76 -0.96 13.32
CA GLU A 29 -8.94 -0.98 12.44
C GLU A 29 -9.38 0.44 12.06
N ALA A 30 -9.44 1.35 13.03
CA ALA A 30 -9.82 2.74 12.79
C ALA A 30 -8.83 3.44 11.84
N ALA A 31 -7.51 3.30 12.08
CA ALA A 31 -6.50 3.87 11.21
C ALA A 31 -6.57 3.27 9.78
N ALA A 32 -6.77 1.96 9.65
CA ALA A 32 -6.92 1.31 8.35
C ALA A 32 -8.18 1.75 7.59
N LEU A 33 -9.30 2.00 8.28
CA LEU A 33 -10.51 2.54 7.65
C LEU A 33 -10.32 3.96 7.13
N LEU A 34 -9.48 4.75 7.80
CA LEU A 34 -9.39 6.19 7.62
C LEU A 34 -8.12 6.65 6.88
N HIS A 35 -7.16 5.77 6.61
CA HIS A 35 -5.84 6.13 6.08
C HIS A 35 -5.87 6.90 4.75
N ASP A 36 -6.83 6.61 3.88
CA ASP A 36 -6.98 7.27 2.57
C ASP A 36 -7.82 8.55 2.63
N VAL A 37 -8.53 8.83 3.72
CA VAL A 37 -9.47 9.99 3.82
C VAL A 37 -8.74 11.33 3.74
N ILE A 38 -7.46 11.36 4.13
CA ILE A 38 -6.62 12.57 4.13
C ILE A 38 -5.57 12.57 3.00
N ASP A 39 -5.66 11.65 2.03
CA ASP A 39 -4.74 11.61 0.88
C ASP A 39 -4.91 12.91 0.06
N ASP A 40 -3.80 13.58 -0.24
CA ASP A 40 -3.78 14.86 -0.96
C ASP A 40 -4.23 14.75 -2.42
N LYS A 41 -4.37 13.52 -2.92
CA LYS A 41 -5.03 13.23 -4.21
C LYS A 41 -6.55 13.29 -4.13
N ILE A 42 -7.13 13.15 -2.94
CA ILE A 42 -8.57 13.09 -2.69
C ILE A 42 -9.06 14.42 -2.08
N VAL A 43 -8.29 15.00 -1.17
CA VAL A 43 -8.65 16.25 -0.48
C VAL A 43 -7.84 17.45 -0.97
N LYS A 44 -8.53 18.58 -1.18
CA LYS A 44 -7.92 19.86 -1.58
C LYS A 44 -7.09 20.49 -0.47
N ASP A 45 -7.50 20.29 0.79
CA ASP A 45 -6.84 20.83 1.97
C ASP A 45 -6.73 19.74 3.05
N PRO A 46 -5.56 19.07 3.17
CA PRO A 46 -5.33 18.05 4.17
C PRO A 46 -5.46 18.55 5.63
N ILE A 47 -5.25 19.84 5.89
CA ILE A 47 -5.37 20.41 7.25
C ILE A 47 -6.83 20.45 7.66
N VAL A 48 -7.71 20.90 6.77
CA VAL A 48 -9.15 20.91 6.99
C VAL A 48 -9.69 19.48 7.16
N ALA A 49 -9.30 18.57 6.28
CA ALA A 49 -9.71 17.16 6.36
C ALA A 49 -9.29 16.52 7.68
N LEU A 50 -8.07 16.81 8.17
CA LEU A 50 -7.60 16.29 9.45
C LEU A 50 -8.40 16.84 10.64
N LYS A 51 -8.80 18.11 10.57
CA LYS A 51 -9.65 18.73 11.60
C LYS A 51 -11.02 18.07 11.63
N GLU A 52 -11.68 17.94 10.48
CA GLU A 52 -13.00 17.30 10.35
C GLU A 52 -12.96 15.85 10.86
N LEU A 53 -11.86 15.12 10.57
CA LEU A 53 -11.68 13.76 11.06
C LEU A 53 -11.59 13.70 12.60
N LYS A 54 -10.85 14.60 13.23
CA LYS A 54 -10.76 14.66 14.70
C LYS A 54 -12.11 15.01 15.33
N GLU A 55 -12.85 15.93 14.74
CA GLU A 55 -14.20 16.29 15.17
C GLU A 55 -15.16 15.09 15.07
N PHE A 56 -15.10 14.35 13.96
CA PHE A 56 -15.87 13.12 13.78
C PHE A 56 -15.53 12.06 14.84
N LEU A 57 -14.25 11.77 15.06
CA LEU A 57 -13.82 10.78 16.06
C LEU A 57 -14.26 11.20 17.47
N THR A 58 -14.18 12.49 17.78
CA THR A 58 -14.68 13.03 19.06
C THR A 58 -16.19 12.86 19.18
N SER A 59 -16.94 13.06 18.09
CA SER A 59 -18.40 12.95 18.08
C SER A 59 -18.92 11.53 18.33
N ILE A 60 -18.09 10.51 18.08
CA ILE A 60 -18.40 9.10 18.35
C ILE A 60 -17.69 8.58 19.61
N GLU A 61 -17.28 9.50 20.50
CA GLU A 61 -16.73 9.21 21.83
C GLU A 61 -15.39 8.44 21.83
N VAL A 62 -14.57 8.58 20.77
CA VAL A 62 -13.18 8.10 20.79
C VAL A 62 -12.35 8.96 21.76
N THR A 63 -11.52 8.31 22.58
CA THR A 63 -10.69 9.02 23.57
C THR A 63 -9.63 9.90 22.90
N PRO A 64 -9.24 11.04 23.50
CA PRO A 64 -8.19 11.90 22.96
C PRO A 64 -6.89 11.16 22.63
N GLU A 65 -6.48 10.22 23.49
CA GLU A 65 -5.27 9.42 23.32
C GLU A 65 -5.37 8.50 22.09
N GLN A 66 -6.51 7.86 21.88
CA GLN A 66 -6.77 7.04 20.69
C GLN A 66 -6.84 7.89 19.42
N ILE A 67 -7.46 9.07 19.48
CA ILE A 67 -7.52 10.01 18.35
C ILE A 67 -6.10 10.41 17.94
N GLU A 68 -5.24 10.76 18.90
CA GLU A 68 -3.85 11.10 18.62
C GLU A 68 -3.08 9.93 18.00
N ALA A 69 -3.27 8.71 18.51
CA ALA A 69 -2.67 7.50 17.94
C ALA A 69 -3.11 7.25 16.49
N ILE A 70 -4.42 7.28 16.22
CA ILE A 70 -5.00 7.10 14.87
C ILE A 70 -4.46 8.17 13.92
N VAL A 71 -4.51 9.45 14.33
CA VAL A 71 -3.99 10.58 13.54
C VAL A 71 -2.49 10.44 13.27
N SER A 72 -1.72 9.98 14.26
CA SER A 72 -0.30 9.67 14.12
C SER A 72 -0.02 8.65 13.02
N ILE A 73 -0.86 7.63 12.88
CA ILE A 73 -0.69 6.56 11.90
C ILE A 73 -1.02 7.08 10.50
N ILE A 74 -2.23 7.63 10.32
CA ILE A 74 -2.70 8.07 9.00
C ILE A 74 -1.80 9.14 8.37
N THR A 75 -1.29 10.09 9.18
CA THR A 75 -0.43 11.18 8.69
C THR A 75 0.95 10.69 8.24
N ARG A 76 1.43 9.58 8.83
CA ARG A 76 2.71 8.96 8.44
C ARG A 76 2.59 7.97 7.30
N MET A 77 1.38 7.47 7.03
CA MET A 77 1.10 6.64 5.85
C MET A 77 1.09 7.45 4.55
N SER A 78 0.73 8.74 4.59
CA SER A 78 0.76 9.61 3.41
C SER A 78 2.18 9.73 2.83
N PHE A 79 2.29 9.55 1.50
CA PHE A 79 3.55 9.37 0.75
C PHE A 79 4.57 10.50 0.95
N LYS A 80 4.12 11.72 1.32
CA LYS A 80 4.99 12.88 1.58
C LYS A 80 5.91 12.70 2.79
N ASN A 81 5.55 11.87 3.76
CA ASN A 81 6.26 11.75 5.03
C ASN A 81 7.22 10.55 5.13
N HIS A 82 7.42 9.79 4.03
CA HIS A 82 8.44 8.72 3.99
C HIS A 82 9.90 9.25 4.11
N GLN A 83 10.10 10.57 4.14
CA GLN A 83 11.42 11.19 4.27
C GLN A 83 11.92 11.32 5.73
N GLU A 84 11.05 11.26 6.73
CA GLU A 84 11.48 11.27 8.13
C GLU A 84 11.50 9.85 8.70
N LYS A 85 12.69 9.38 9.12
CA LYS A 85 12.95 8.11 9.81
C LYS A 85 12.36 8.11 11.24
N GLN A 86 11.10 8.51 11.41
CA GLN A 86 10.41 8.35 12.69
C GLN A 86 9.92 6.92 12.81
N GLU A 87 10.20 6.30 13.95
CA GLU A 87 9.76 4.94 14.21
C GLU A 87 8.23 4.89 14.35
N LEU A 88 7.59 4.03 13.56
CA LEU A 88 6.15 3.78 13.67
C LEU A 88 5.83 3.01 14.95
N SER A 89 4.66 3.29 15.55
CA SER A 89 4.10 2.42 16.59
C SER A 89 3.83 1.03 16.03
N LEU A 90 3.59 0.04 16.91
CA LEU A 90 3.22 -1.30 16.47
C LEU A 90 1.97 -1.28 15.58
N GLU A 91 0.96 -0.50 15.97
CA GLU A 91 -0.28 -0.33 15.21
C GLU A 91 -0.01 0.30 13.85
N GLY A 92 0.87 1.30 13.78
CA GLY A 92 1.28 1.91 12.50
C GLY A 92 2.03 0.94 11.59
N LYS A 93 2.91 0.11 12.14
CA LYS A 93 3.62 -0.97 11.43
C LYS A 93 2.62 -1.97 10.84
N VAL A 94 1.63 -2.37 11.64
CA VAL A 94 0.55 -3.29 11.23
C VAL A 94 -0.27 -2.74 10.07
N VAL A 95 -0.75 -1.50 10.17
CA VAL A 95 -1.60 -0.88 9.14
C VAL A 95 -0.82 -0.65 7.85
N GLN A 96 0.44 -0.21 7.96
CA GLN A 96 1.32 -0.03 6.80
C GLN A 96 1.62 -1.36 6.08
N ASP A 97 1.83 -2.44 6.82
CA ASP A 97 2.02 -3.76 6.21
C ASP A 97 0.77 -4.22 5.48
N ALA A 98 -0.42 -4.03 6.07
CA ALA A 98 -1.69 -4.39 5.45
C ALA A 98 -1.93 -3.65 4.13
N ASP A 99 -1.65 -2.34 4.08
CA ASP A 99 -1.76 -1.54 2.86
C ASP A 99 -0.75 -2.01 1.79
N ARG A 100 0.52 -2.20 2.17
CA ARG A 100 1.56 -2.72 1.25
C ARG A 100 1.22 -4.11 0.72
N LEU A 101 0.67 -4.97 1.56
CA LEU A 101 0.24 -6.31 1.17
C LEU A 101 -0.83 -6.28 0.08
N ASP A 102 -1.78 -5.33 0.11
CA ASP A 102 -2.81 -5.17 -0.92
C ASP A 102 -2.26 -4.74 -2.29
N ALA A 103 -1.00 -4.28 -2.35
CA ALA A 103 -0.31 -3.97 -3.59
C ALA A 103 0.39 -5.18 -4.25
N ILE A 104 0.50 -6.32 -3.56
CA ILE A 104 1.20 -7.52 -4.06
C ILE A 104 0.29 -8.76 -4.13
N GLY A 105 0.80 -9.84 -4.74
CA GLY A 105 0.04 -11.06 -5.01
C GLY A 105 -1.00 -10.88 -6.11
N ALA A 106 -2.01 -11.74 -6.14
CA ALA A 106 -3.03 -11.77 -7.19
C ALA A 106 -3.79 -10.43 -7.35
N ILE A 107 -4.16 -9.80 -6.23
CA ILE A 107 -4.80 -8.47 -6.25
C ILE A 107 -3.84 -7.41 -6.78
N GLY A 108 -2.56 -7.45 -6.37
CA GLY A 108 -1.53 -6.56 -6.89
C GLY A 108 -1.40 -6.63 -8.42
N ILE A 109 -1.34 -7.84 -8.98
CA ILE A 109 -1.33 -8.06 -10.43
C ILE A 109 -2.54 -7.42 -11.10
N ALA A 110 -3.75 -7.72 -10.61
CA ALA A 110 -4.99 -7.17 -11.18
C ALA A 110 -5.00 -5.63 -11.14
N ARG A 111 -4.60 -5.04 -10.01
CA ARG A 111 -4.54 -3.57 -9.85
C ARG A 111 -3.56 -2.93 -10.84
N VAL A 112 -2.37 -3.50 -11.00
CA VAL A 112 -1.36 -2.98 -11.93
C VAL A 112 -1.82 -3.06 -13.39
N MET A 113 -2.43 -4.18 -13.79
CA MET A 113 -2.91 -4.35 -15.15
C MET A 113 -4.09 -3.42 -15.46
N CYS A 114 -5.07 -3.31 -14.55
CA CYS A 114 -6.19 -2.37 -14.70
C CYS A 114 -5.70 -0.92 -14.77
N TYR A 115 -4.78 -0.51 -13.88
CA TYR A 115 -4.22 0.83 -13.89
C TYR A 115 -3.48 1.10 -15.21
N SER A 116 -2.65 0.16 -15.66
CA SER A 116 -1.89 0.31 -16.91
C SER A 116 -2.81 0.44 -18.11
N GLY A 117 -3.86 -0.39 -18.20
CA GLY A 117 -4.90 -0.28 -19.22
C GLY A 117 -5.61 1.08 -19.20
N SER A 118 -6.01 1.56 -18.01
CA SER A 118 -6.73 2.84 -17.88
C SER A 118 -5.87 4.07 -18.24
N THR A 119 -4.55 3.97 -18.11
CA THR A 119 -3.60 5.06 -18.38
C THR A 119 -2.91 4.94 -19.75
N GLY A 120 -3.27 3.94 -20.55
CA GLY A 120 -2.62 3.65 -21.84
C GLY A 120 -1.17 3.18 -21.71
N ARG A 121 -0.75 2.79 -20.49
CA ARG A 121 0.59 2.25 -20.25
C ARG A 121 0.69 0.84 -20.86
N PRO A 122 1.70 0.56 -21.70
CA PRO A 122 1.91 -0.78 -22.26
C PRO A 122 2.11 -1.83 -21.17
N ILE A 123 1.65 -3.06 -21.43
CA ILE A 123 1.87 -4.19 -20.51
C ILE A 123 3.38 -4.49 -20.40
N HIS A 124 4.04 -4.68 -21.55
CA HIS A 124 5.47 -4.97 -21.64
C HIS A 124 6.07 -4.41 -22.93
N LYS A 125 7.35 -4.06 -22.87
CA LYS A 125 8.19 -3.62 -23.98
C LYS A 125 9.59 -4.23 -23.79
N PRO A 126 9.96 -5.29 -24.54
CA PRO A 126 11.21 -6.02 -24.33
C PRO A 126 12.49 -5.17 -24.42
N GLU A 127 12.45 -4.08 -25.18
CA GLU A 127 13.54 -3.14 -25.34
C GLU A 127 13.77 -2.24 -24.12
N MET A 128 12.76 -2.11 -23.24
CA MET A 128 12.84 -1.30 -22.03
C MET A 128 13.27 -2.14 -20.83
N LYS A 129 14.13 -1.57 -19.98
CA LYS A 129 14.59 -2.21 -18.74
C LYS A 129 13.98 -1.52 -17.52
N PRO A 130 13.66 -2.27 -16.45
CA PRO A 130 13.26 -1.68 -15.17
C PRO A 130 14.30 -0.67 -14.68
N ARG A 131 13.83 0.44 -14.14
CA ARG A 131 14.71 1.52 -13.65
C ARG A 131 15.05 1.30 -12.19
N GLU A 132 16.24 1.75 -11.80
CA GLU A 132 16.73 1.68 -10.42
C GLU A 132 16.83 3.09 -9.82
N ASN A 133 16.76 3.19 -8.50
CA ASN A 133 16.96 4.44 -7.74
C ASN A 133 16.12 5.64 -8.23
N LEU A 134 14.87 5.39 -8.64
CA LEU A 134 13.96 6.42 -9.14
C LEU A 134 13.69 7.50 -8.10
N THR A 135 13.85 8.76 -8.50
CA THR A 135 13.29 9.90 -7.78
C THR A 135 11.75 9.88 -7.88
N PRO A 136 11.02 10.54 -6.95
CA PRO A 136 9.57 10.65 -7.02
C PRO A 136 9.03 11.30 -8.32
N GLU A 137 9.84 12.12 -8.98
CA GLU A 137 9.52 12.75 -10.26
C GLU A 137 9.68 11.77 -11.41
N GLU A 138 10.80 11.07 -11.50
CA GLU A 138 11.05 10.04 -12.52
C GLU A 138 10.07 8.87 -12.43
N TYR A 139 9.66 8.50 -11.20
CA TYR A 139 8.65 7.49 -10.97
C TYR A 139 7.26 7.91 -11.50
N ARG A 140 6.91 9.20 -11.37
CA ARG A 140 5.60 9.73 -11.81
C ARG A 140 5.53 10.03 -13.30
N ASN A 141 6.59 10.59 -13.86
CA ASN A 141 6.59 11.16 -15.21
C ASN A 141 7.38 10.33 -16.23
N GLY A 142 8.22 9.38 -15.79
CA GLY A 142 9.02 8.59 -16.70
C GLY A 142 8.23 7.47 -17.39
N GLU A 143 8.62 7.15 -18.63
CA GLU A 143 8.05 6.01 -19.35
C GLU A 143 8.33 4.71 -18.60
N SER A 144 7.28 3.88 -18.49
CA SER A 144 7.34 2.57 -17.83
C SER A 144 6.29 1.64 -18.43
N THR A 145 6.35 0.37 -18.06
CA THR A 145 5.38 -0.66 -18.45
C THR A 145 4.77 -1.31 -17.21
N ALA A 146 3.67 -2.06 -17.39
CA ALA A 146 3.10 -2.82 -16.29
C ALA A 146 4.13 -3.79 -15.68
N ILE A 147 4.86 -4.52 -16.52
CA ILE A 147 5.88 -5.48 -16.09
C ILE A 147 7.09 -4.79 -15.43
N MET A 148 7.55 -3.65 -15.95
CA MET A 148 8.61 -2.88 -15.27
C MET A 148 8.20 -2.50 -13.84
N HIS A 149 6.92 -2.18 -13.61
CA HIS A 149 6.43 -1.82 -12.29
C HIS A 149 6.56 -2.96 -11.25
N PHE A 150 6.53 -4.22 -11.68
CA PHE A 150 6.77 -5.36 -10.78
C PHE A 150 8.17 -5.28 -10.18
N TYR A 151 9.19 -5.04 -11.00
CA TYR A 151 10.59 -4.91 -10.57
C TYR A 151 10.88 -3.58 -9.90
N GLU A 152 10.28 -2.49 -10.39
CA GLU A 152 10.51 -1.15 -9.85
C GLU A 152 9.96 -1.04 -8.42
N LYS A 153 8.83 -1.70 -8.12
CA LYS A 153 8.13 -1.60 -6.83
C LYS A 153 7.70 -2.94 -6.22
N LEU A 154 6.85 -3.72 -6.90
CA LEU A 154 6.09 -4.79 -6.23
C LEU A 154 6.98 -5.86 -5.58
N LEU A 155 8.00 -6.33 -6.29
CA LEU A 155 8.94 -7.35 -5.81
C LEU A 155 9.82 -6.86 -4.65
N LYS A 156 9.90 -5.55 -4.42
CA LYS A 156 10.66 -4.97 -3.31
C LYS A 156 9.84 -4.87 -2.03
N LEU A 157 8.51 -4.93 -2.13
CA LEU A 157 7.63 -4.66 -0.98
C LEU A 157 7.74 -5.72 0.12
N LYS A 158 8.06 -6.98 -0.22
CA LYS A 158 8.26 -8.05 0.79
C LYS A 158 9.33 -7.67 1.82
N ASP A 159 10.42 -7.06 1.35
CA ASP A 159 11.57 -6.70 2.20
C ASP A 159 11.35 -5.39 2.97
N LEU A 160 10.22 -4.72 2.72
CA LEU A 160 9.81 -3.49 3.42
C LEU A 160 8.71 -3.76 4.46
N MET A 161 8.33 -5.02 4.71
CA MET A 161 7.36 -5.34 5.76
C MET A 161 7.97 -5.05 7.13
N ASN A 162 7.15 -4.52 8.04
CA ASN A 162 7.56 -4.08 9.35
C ASN A 162 7.38 -5.17 10.43
N THR A 163 6.32 -5.97 10.30
CA THR A 163 5.89 -6.98 11.28
C THR A 163 6.33 -8.37 10.84
N LYS A 164 6.48 -9.29 11.81
CA LYS A 164 6.89 -10.66 11.51
C LYS A 164 5.81 -11.35 10.67
N TYR A 165 4.56 -11.25 11.08
CA TYR A 165 3.42 -11.85 10.41
C TYR A 165 3.13 -11.18 9.06
N GLY A 166 3.31 -9.87 8.95
CA GLY A 166 3.26 -9.16 7.66
C GLY A 166 4.28 -9.69 6.66
N ASN A 167 5.51 -9.95 7.11
CA ASN A 167 6.55 -10.56 6.29
C ASN A 167 6.18 -12.00 5.85
N GLU A 168 5.64 -12.81 6.75
CA GLU A 168 5.16 -14.17 6.44
C GLU A 168 4.09 -14.16 5.35
N LEU A 169 3.09 -13.27 5.45
CA LEU A 169 2.07 -13.08 4.41
C LEU A 169 2.65 -12.58 3.09
N ALA A 170 3.61 -11.66 3.15
CA ALA A 170 4.23 -11.08 1.97
C ALA A 170 5.03 -12.11 1.18
N LYS A 171 5.64 -13.10 1.85
CA LYS A 171 6.38 -14.18 1.19
C LYS A 171 5.51 -14.95 0.19
N GLY A 172 4.35 -15.43 0.61
CA GLY A 172 3.44 -16.17 -0.28
C GLY A 172 2.91 -15.32 -1.43
N ARG A 173 2.64 -14.02 -1.18
CA ARG A 173 2.21 -13.08 -2.23
C ARG A 173 3.34 -12.78 -3.22
N HIS A 174 4.58 -12.69 -2.74
CA HIS A 174 5.77 -12.47 -3.57
C HIS A 174 6.06 -13.66 -4.48
N GLU A 175 6.05 -14.89 -3.94
CA GLU A 175 6.24 -16.12 -4.72
C GLU A 175 5.22 -16.22 -5.87
N PHE A 176 3.99 -15.77 -5.63
CA PHE A 176 2.97 -15.69 -6.68
C PHE A 176 3.29 -14.66 -7.77
N LEU A 177 3.88 -13.52 -7.42
CA LEU A 177 4.34 -12.54 -8.42
C LEU A 177 5.45 -13.11 -9.29
N GLU A 178 6.41 -13.83 -8.69
CA GLU A 178 7.50 -14.48 -9.43
C GLU A 178 6.96 -15.55 -10.38
N THR A 179 6.03 -16.39 -9.90
CA THR A 179 5.35 -17.40 -10.73
C THR A 179 4.59 -16.76 -11.89
N TYR A 180 3.88 -15.66 -11.64
CA TYR A 180 3.18 -14.91 -12.68
C TYR A 180 4.15 -14.37 -13.74
N LEU A 181 5.28 -13.79 -13.33
CA LEU A 181 6.28 -13.25 -14.25
C LEU A 181 6.93 -14.37 -15.07
N GLU A 182 7.30 -15.49 -14.46
CA GLU A 182 7.84 -16.65 -15.17
C GLU A 182 6.89 -17.12 -16.26
N GLN A 183 5.61 -17.30 -15.92
CA GLN A 183 4.57 -17.69 -16.86
C GLN A 183 4.39 -16.64 -17.96
N PHE A 184 4.32 -15.36 -17.59
CA PHE A 184 4.16 -14.25 -18.53
C PHE A 184 5.28 -14.24 -19.59
N TYR A 185 6.55 -14.38 -19.19
CA TYR A 185 7.66 -14.40 -20.15
C TYR A 185 7.70 -15.67 -20.98
N ALA A 186 7.32 -16.82 -20.41
CA ALA A 186 7.22 -18.06 -21.18
C ALA A 186 6.15 -17.97 -22.27
N GLU A 187 4.97 -17.42 -21.96
CA GLU A 187 3.88 -17.17 -22.92
C GLU A 187 4.30 -16.12 -23.96
N TRP A 188 4.97 -15.04 -23.54
CA TRP A 188 5.46 -13.99 -24.43
C TRP A 188 6.43 -14.53 -25.49
N ASP A 189 7.29 -15.47 -25.10
CA ASP A 189 8.25 -16.14 -25.98
C ASP A 189 7.64 -17.34 -26.74
N GLY A 190 6.36 -17.67 -26.53
CA GLY A 190 5.70 -18.82 -27.13
C GLY A 190 6.23 -20.18 -26.66
N LYS A 191 6.79 -20.25 -25.46
CA LYS A 191 7.36 -21.47 -24.85
C LYS A 191 6.32 -22.26 -24.03
N ARG A 192 5.11 -21.73 -23.86
CA ARG A 192 4.02 -22.35 -23.11
C ARG A 192 2.65 -21.91 -23.64
#